data_AF-A0A935KR55-F1
#
_entry.id   AF-A0A935KR55-F1
#
_cell.length_a   1.000
_cell.length_b   1.000
_cell.length_c   1.000
_cell.angle_alpha   90.00
_cell.angle_beta   90.00
_cell.angle_gamma   90.00
#
_symmetry.space_group_name_H-M   'P 1'
#
loop_
_entity.id
_entity.type
_entity.pdbx_description
1 polymer ?
#
loop_
_entity_poly.entity_id
_entity_poly.type
_entity_poly.pdbx_seq_one_letter_code
_entity_poly.pdbx_strand_id
1 'polypeptide(L)' 'MKTFHLTLFDGHPIIEDNGNTVLLDTGAPTTIHVADKIEFMGDTHEAVTDYMGLTTDSLSKLLGLALQHCSLQI' A
#
# COMPACT_ATOMS: atom_id res chain seq x y z
N MET A 1 -12.84 -14.94 -9.38
CA MET A 1 -13.02 -13.94 -8.30
C MET A 1 -12.53 -14.60 -7.03
N LYS A 2 -11.48 -14.06 -6.39
CA LYS A 2 -11.00 -14.55 -5.09
C LYS A 2 -11.80 -13.85 -3.99
N THR A 3 -12.10 -14.55 -2.90
CA THR A 3 -12.83 -14.02 -1.75
C THR A 3 -11.92 -14.15 -0.54
N PHE A 4 -11.78 -13.06 0.22
CA PHE A 4 -10.95 -13.01 1.42
C PHE A 4 -11.83 -12.79 2.64
N HIS A 5 -11.43 -13.38 3.77
CA HIS A 5 -12.07 -13.08 5.03
C HIS A 5 -11.55 -11.74 5.53
N LEU A 6 -12.47 -10.80 5.76
CA LEU A 6 -12.15 -9.50 6.31
C LEU A 6 -12.46 -9.52 7.81
N THR A 7 -11.43 -9.26 8.61
CA THR A 7 -11.55 -9.14 10.06
C THR A 7 -11.47 -7.67 10.43
N LEU A 8 -12.22 -7.24 11.45
CA LEU A 8 -12.05 -5.92 12.04
C LEU A 8 -11.13 -6.02 13.25
N PHE A 9 -10.01 -5.31 13.22
CA PHE A 9 -9.10 -5.15 14.35
C PHE A 9 -9.11 -3.68 14.78
N ASP A 10 -9.62 -3.41 15.98
CA ASP A 10 -9.79 -2.04 16.51
C ASP A 10 -10.51 -1.10 15.52
N GLY A 11 -11.58 -1.59 14.89
CA GLY A 11 -12.33 -0.84 13.87
C GLY A 11 -11.68 -0.76 12.49
N HIS A 12 -10.48 -1.31 12.31
CA HIS A 12 -9.77 -1.30 11.03
C HIS A 12 -9.93 -2.63 10.28
N PRO A 13 -10.29 -2.61 8.99
CA PRO A 13 -10.38 -3.80 8.17
C PRO A 13 -8.98 -4.37 7.87
N ILE A 14 -8.76 -5.62 8.26
CA ILE A 14 -7.55 -6.39 7.98
C ILE A 14 -7.88 -7.67 7.21
N ILE A 15 -6.92 -8.14 6.41
CA ILE A 15 -6.95 -9.45 5.76
C ILE A 15 -5.70 -10.22 6.18
N GLU A 16 -5.86 -11.49 6.51
CA GLU A 16 -4.74 -12.42 6.69
C GLU A 16 -4.53 -13.24 5.42
N ASP A 17 -3.32 -13.23 4.86
CA ASP A 17 -2.96 -14.02 3.69
C ASP A 17 -1.51 -14.51 3.78
N ASN A 18 -1.30 -15.82 3.65
CA ASN A 18 0.04 -16.44 3.66
C ASN A 18 0.94 -16.03 4.84
N GLY A 19 0.35 -15.82 6.02
CA GLY A 19 1.07 -15.38 7.22
C GLY A 19 1.31 -13.87 7.32
N ASN A 20 0.90 -13.11 6.30
CA ASN A 20 0.92 -11.64 6.31
C ASN A 20 -0.40 -11.10 6.86
N THR A 21 -0.32 -10.03 7.65
CA THR A 21 -1.48 -9.22 8.03
C THR A 21 -1.50 -7.97 7.16
N VAL A 22 -2.54 -7.82 6.34
CA VAL A 22 -2.69 -6.67 5.45
C VAL A 22 -3.78 -5.76 5.99
N LEU A 23 -3.37 -4.54 6.35
CA LEU A 23 -4.29 -3.46 6.71
C LEU A 23 -4.85 -2.82 5.43
N LEU A 24 -6.18 -2.74 5.33
CA LEU A 24 -6.84 -2.03 4.25
C LEU A 24 -7.03 -0.56 4.64
N ASP A 25 -6.01 0.24 4.36
CA ASP A 25 -6.09 1.70 4.51
C ASP A 25 -6.47 2.35 3.18
N THR A 26 -7.70 2.86 3.09
CA THR A 26 -8.20 3.61 1.93
C THR A 26 -8.03 5.12 2.09
N GLY A 27 -7.49 5.59 3.23
CA GLY A 27 -7.39 6.99 3.60
C GLY A 27 -5.96 7.57 3.59
N ALA A 28 -4.92 6.73 3.52
CA ALA A 28 -3.54 7.23 3.50
C ALA A 28 -3.10 7.75 2.12
N PRO A 29 -2.66 9.02 2.01
CA PRO A 29 -2.02 9.55 0.80
C PRO A 29 -0.58 9.02 0.60
N THR A 30 -0.06 8.27 1.57
CA THR A 30 1.27 7.67 1.59
C THR A 30 1.20 6.19 1.25
N THR A 31 1.78 5.79 0.12
CA THR A 31 2.04 4.37 -0.16
C THR A 31 3.38 3.99 0.47
N ILE A 32 3.43 2.86 1.18
CA ILE A 32 4.62 2.40 1.92
C ILE A 32 5.60 1.67 0.96
N HIS A 33 5.20 1.47 -0.30
CA HIS A 33 5.92 0.58 -1.19
C HIS A 33 6.81 1.30 -2.19
N VAL A 34 8.11 1.02 -2.12
CA VAL A 34 9.14 1.51 -3.06
C VAL A 34 9.49 0.49 -4.14
N ALA A 35 9.03 -0.74 -4.02
CA ALA A 35 9.32 -1.77 -5.01
C ALA A 35 8.35 -1.68 -6.18
N ASP A 36 8.83 -2.10 -7.35
CA ASP A 36 8.05 -2.23 -8.58
C ASP A 36 7.08 -3.42 -8.54
N LYS A 37 7.15 -4.27 -7.50
CA LYS A 37 6.30 -5.45 -7.34
C LYS A 37 5.80 -5.61 -5.93
N ILE A 38 4.52 -5.94 -5.78
CA ILE A 38 3.86 -6.26 -4.52
C ILE A 38 3.35 -7.70 -4.60
N GLU A 39 3.76 -8.55 -3.67
CA GLU A 39 3.02 -9.78 -3.40
C GLU A 39 1.79 -9.44 -2.56
N PHE A 40 0.60 -9.64 -3.11
CA PHE A 40 -0.66 -9.40 -2.44
C PHE A 40 -1.62 -10.52 -2.77
N MET A 41 -2.17 -11.16 -1.73
CA MET A 41 -3.23 -12.16 -1.88
C MET A 41 -2.83 -13.37 -2.74
N GLY A 42 -1.58 -13.82 -2.54
CA GLY A 42 -0.96 -14.93 -3.27
C GLY A 42 -0.64 -14.65 -4.74
N ASP A 43 -0.79 -13.41 -5.21
CA ASP A 43 -0.45 -12.98 -6.56
C ASP A 43 0.65 -11.92 -6.51
N THR A 44 1.51 -11.90 -7.53
CA THR A 44 2.47 -10.82 -7.74
C THR A 44 1.85 -9.74 -8.64
N HIS A 45 1.80 -8.52 -8.14
CA HIS A 45 1.29 -7.36 -8.86
C HIS A 45 2.43 -6.39 -9.16
N GLU A 46 2.46 -5.85 -10.37
CA GLU A 46 3.36 -4.74 -10.71
C GLU A 46 2.80 -3.45 -10.11
N ALA A 47 3.64 -2.72 -9.38
CA ALA A 47 3.35 -1.42 -8.80
C ALA A 47 3.83 -0.32 -9.76
N VAL A 48 2.92 0.58 -10.14
CA VAL A 48 3.24 1.72 -11.00
C VAL A 48 3.79 2.85 -10.13
N THR A 49 5.06 3.21 -10.33
CA THR A 49 5.76 4.27 -9.59
C THR A 49 5.79 5.61 -10.33
N ASP A 50 5.45 5.61 -11.62
CA ASP A 50 5.24 6.78 -12.47
C ASP A 50 3.91 6.65 -13.21
N TYR A 51 2.98 7.56 -12.94
CA TYR A 51 1.71 7.63 -13.66
C TYR A 51 1.64 8.94 -14.45
N MET A 52 1.88 8.86 -15.76
CA MET A 52 1.88 10.02 -16.66
C MET A 52 2.87 11.12 -16.24
N GLY A 53 4.06 10.76 -15.75
CA GLY A 53 5.05 11.70 -15.22
C GLY A 53 4.78 12.17 -13.79
N LEU A 54 3.71 11.67 -13.16
CA LEU A 54 3.44 11.88 -11.75
C LEU A 54 4.08 10.76 -10.94
N THR A 55 5.17 11.09 -10.26
CA THR A 55 5.82 10.26 -9.24
C THR A 55 5.30 10.61 -7.85
N THR A 56 5.53 9.74 -6.87
CA THR A 56 5.30 10.03 -5.44
C THR A 56 5.97 11.33 -4.99
N ASP A 57 7.20 11.60 -5.44
CA ASP A 57 7.93 12.84 -5.17
C ASP A 57 7.23 14.08 -5.76
N SER A 58 6.72 13.96 -6.98
CA SER A 58 6.00 15.07 -7.64
C SER A 58 4.68 15.37 -6.92
N LEU A 59 3.97 14.33 -6.48
CA LEU A 59 2.71 14.43 -5.75
C LEU A 59 2.93 15.03 -4.35
N SER A 60 4.00 14.61 -3.67
CA SER A 60 4.48 15.19 -2.40
C SER A 60 4.63 16.71 -2.49
N LYS A 61 5.39 17.16 -3.51
CA LYS A 61 5.66 18.58 -3.75
C LYS A 61 4.38 19.35 -4.05
N LEU A 62 3.47 18.77 -4.85
CA LEU A 62 2.19 19.40 -5.20
C LEU A 62 1.28 19.58 -3.98
N LEU A 63 1.22 18.58 -3.10
CA LEU A 63 0.39 18.61 -1.90
C LEU A 63 1.01 19.39 -0.73
N GLY A 64 2.28 19.82 -0.86
CA GLY A 64 3.03 20.45 0.24
C GLY A 64 3.31 19.48 1.40
N LEU A 65 3.20 18.17 1.14
CA LEU A 65 3.45 17.11 2.11
C LEU A 65 4.84 16.56 1.85
N ALA A 66 5.71 16.55 2.86
CA ALA A 66 6.90 15.71 2.79
C ALA A 66 6.42 14.26 3.00
N LEU A 67 6.16 13.51 1.91
CA LEU A 67 5.91 12.08 2.04
C LEU A 67 7.19 11.47 2.61
N GLN A 68 7.15 11.11 3.89
CA GLN A 68 8.24 10.38 4.52
C GLN A 68 8.15 8.94 4.03
N HIS A 69 9.24 8.43 3.46
CA HIS A 69 9.41 7.01 3.27
C HIS A 69 9.44 6.35 4.64
N CYS A 70 8.30 5.82 5.09
CA CYS A 70 8.25 4.90 6.22
C CYS A 70 8.79 3.56 5.74
N SER A 71 10.01 3.22 6.14
CA SER A 71 10.49 1.85 6.02
C SER A 71 9.79 1.01 7.08
N LEU A 72 8.86 0.14 6.68
CA LEU A 72 8.35 -0.92 7.54
C LEU A 72 9.43 -2.00 7.63
N GLN A 73 10.15 -2.06 8.74
CA GLN A 73 10.96 -3.23 9.06
C GLN A 73 10.01 -4.30 9.60
N ILE A 74 9.88 -5.39 8.85
CA ILE A 74 9.21 -6.63 9.29
C ILE A 74 10.24 -7.48 10.03
#